data_AF-A0A139TU50-F1
#
_entry.id   AF-A0A139TU50-F1
#
_cell.length_a   1.000
_cell.length_b   1.000
_cell.length_c   1.000
_cell.angle_alpha   90.00
_cell.angle_beta   90.00
_cell.angle_gamma   90.00
#
_symmetry.space_group_name_H-M   'P 1'
#
loop_
_entity.id
_entity.type
_entity.pdbx_description
1 polymer ?
#
loop_
_entity_poly.entity_id
_entity_poly.type
_entity_poly.pdbx_seq_one_letter_code
_entity_poly.pdbx_strand_id
1 'polypeptide(L)'
;MGAASAADFHPMLESPACIAPYQQTSPAIRELSSFLRNKQFKSFYEKAEKNTHAFKVTTRDNVDTELGEKIWHCYLVASAPAFSFNTYKQTELEINIDDMSDINQKSKVCLFMEKYIRLVRKTHKIREPEKKRIITRLLLSYYAHILRQFKSAHETNPFRIAEDEPQQRGLAHRSAEEQVKKLRHLKMEDLRKLMNEVATGESFINTRNQVFEDEVKELEKTFMEILVSVFPGNYANMEEFLLKAGYSKEDIPDLIDRTVGRNSKTDFLYKGKTPF
;
A
#
# COMPACT_ATOMS: atom_id res chain seq x y z
N MET A 1 -11.68 19.21 -27.73
CA MET A 1 -12.39 18.36 -26.75
C MET A 1 -11.66 17.03 -26.71
N GLY A 2 -11.08 16.52 -25.63
CA GLY A 2 -10.90 17.04 -24.28
C GLY A 2 -9.55 16.53 -23.77
N ALA A 3 -8.82 17.40 -23.08
CA ALA A 3 -7.68 17.04 -22.26
C ALA A 3 -8.08 17.41 -20.83
N ALA A 4 -8.56 16.43 -20.09
CA ALA A 4 -8.80 16.54 -18.67
C ALA A 4 -8.40 15.21 -18.03
N SER A 5 -7.21 15.19 -17.46
CA SER A 5 -6.95 14.48 -16.23
C SER A 5 -5.80 15.24 -15.57
N ALA A 6 -6.20 16.21 -14.75
CA ALA A 6 -5.33 16.70 -13.70
C ALA A 6 -4.91 15.47 -12.89
N ALA A 7 -3.61 15.18 -12.84
CA ALA A 7 -3.08 14.29 -11.84
C ALA A 7 -3.43 14.90 -10.49
N ASP A 8 -4.46 14.34 -9.85
CA ASP A 8 -4.95 14.75 -8.56
C ASP A 8 -3.77 14.88 -7.59
N PHE A 9 -3.61 16.07 -7.02
CA PHE A 9 -2.64 16.34 -5.96
C PHE A 9 -2.93 15.38 -4.79
N HIS A 10 -2.15 14.29 -4.70
CA HIS A 10 -2.14 13.43 -3.53
C HIS A 10 -1.77 14.29 -2.31
N PRO A 11 -2.54 14.27 -1.21
CA PRO A 11 -2.07 14.89 0.02
C PRO A 11 -0.77 14.18 0.43
N MET A 12 0.35 14.89 0.36
CA MET A 12 1.65 14.38 0.82
C MET A 12 1.48 13.84 2.24
N LEU A 13 1.96 12.61 2.48
CA LEU A 13 2.07 12.07 3.82
C LEU A 13 2.89 13.04 4.69
N GLU A 14 2.39 13.37 5.87
CA GLU A 14 3.11 14.24 6.78
C GLU A 14 4.35 13.50 7.30
N SER A 15 5.53 14.11 7.16
CA SER A 15 6.77 13.50 7.66
C SER A 15 6.78 13.46 9.21
N PRO A 16 7.41 12.44 9.83
CA PRO A 16 7.56 12.39 11.29
C PRO A 16 8.27 13.61 11.88
N ALA A 17 9.04 14.36 11.09
CA ALA A 17 9.67 15.62 11.50
C ALA A 17 8.68 16.69 11.98
N CYS A 18 7.37 16.54 11.73
CA CYS A 18 6.33 17.43 12.30
C CYS A 18 6.18 17.30 13.83
N ILE A 19 6.75 16.25 14.42
CA ILE A 19 6.86 16.02 15.87
C ILE A 19 8.30 16.34 16.28
N ALA A 20 8.48 17.35 17.14
CA ALA A 20 9.81 17.89 17.46
C ALA A 20 10.85 16.83 17.89
N PRO A 21 10.52 15.86 18.79
CA PRO A 21 11.43 14.77 19.12
C PRO A 21 11.88 13.88 17.94
N TYR A 22 11.16 13.89 16.81
CA TYR A 22 11.42 13.02 15.67
C TYR A 22 12.04 13.75 14.47
N GLN A 23 12.44 15.02 14.64
CA GLN A 23 13.13 15.76 13.58
C GLN A 23 14.49 15.18 13.22
N GLN A 24 15.18 14.58 14.19
CA GLN A 24 16.48 13.98 13.98
C GLN A 24 16.32 12.56 13.41
N THR A 25 17.01 12.28 12.30
CA THR A 25 17.00 10.98 11.64
C THR A 25 18.31 10.24 11.87
N SER A 26 18.22 8.95 12.23
CA SER A 26 19.39 8.06 12.33
C SER A 26 20.10 7.91 10.97
N PRO A 27 21.37 7.47 10.95
CA PRO A 27 22.07 7.14 9.70
C PRO A 27 21.31 6.10 8.85
N ALA A 28 20.71 5.09 9.49
CA ALA A 28 19.94 4.05 8.81
C ALA A 28 18.69 4.60 8.09
N ILE A 29 17.98 5.53 8.72
CA ILE A 29 16.82 6.21 8.10
C ILE A 29 17.28 7.12 6.95
N ARG A 30 18.42 7.81 7.09
CA ARG A 30 18.96 8.66 6.03
C ARG A 30 19.36 7.86 4.79
N GLU A 31 19.99 6.69 5.01
CA GLU A 31 20.33 5.73 3.96
C GLU A 31 19.07 5.24 3.22
N LEU A 32 18.07 4.74 3.94
CA LEU A 32 16.78 4.34 3.34
C LEU A 32 16.13 5.48 2.55
N SER A 33 16.13 6.69 3.11
CA SER A 33 15.59 7.87 2.45
C SER A 33 16.35 8.23 1.16
N SER A 34 17.67 7.98 1.09
CA SER A 34 18.44 8.19 -0.15
C SER A 34 18.05 7.21 -1.25
N PHE A 35 17.82 5.93 -0.94
CA PHE A 35 17.36 4.97 -1.94
C PHE A 35 16.03 5.39 -2.58
N LEU A 36 15.07 5.87 -1.79
CA LEU A 36 13.80 6.39 -2.33
C LEU A 36 13.99 7.61 -3.21
N ARG A 37 14.82 8.58 -2.79
CA ARG A 37 15.10 9.79 -3.59
C ARG A 37 15.75 9.44 -4.93
N ASN A 38 16.62 8.44 -4.93
CA ASN A 38 17.35 7.99 -6.12
C ASN A 38 16.56 6.98 -6.96
N LYS A 39 15.31 6.67 -6.58
CA LYS A 39 14.46 5.65 -7.23
C LYS A 39 15.08 4.24 -7.26
N GLN A 40 15.93 3.94 -6.28
CA GLN A 40 16.54 2.64 -6.04
C GLN A 40 15.60 1.79 -5.19
N PHE A 41 14.45 1.40 -5.76
CA PHE A 41 13.36 0.79 -5.01
C PHE A 41 13.66 -0.64 -4.57
N LYS A 42 14.42 -1.44 -5.33
CA LYS A 42 14.79 -2.80 -4.92
C LYS A 42 15.76 -2.76 -3.76
N SER A 43 16.81 -1.94 -3.85
CA SER A 43 17.72 -1.69 -2.73
C SER A 43 16.98 -1.16 -1.50
N PHE A 44 16.01 -0.27 -1.71
CA PHE A 44 15.17 0.24 -0.63
C PHE A 44 14.44 -0.89 0.10
N TYR A 45 13.71 -1.73 -0.63
CA TYR A 45 12.90 -2.79 -0.01
C TYR A 45 13.75 -3.85 0.68
N GLU A 46 14.87 -4.25 0.07
CA GLU A 46 15.82 -5.18 0.68
C GLU A 46 16.39 -4.63 2.00
N LYS A 47 16.77 -3.34 2.02
CA LYS A 47 17.27 -2.69 3.23
C LYS A 47 16.16 -2.47 4.26
N ALA A 48 14.95 -2.11 3.82
CA ALA A 48 13.82 -1.87 4.70
C ALA A 48 13.42 -3.15 5.45
N GLU A 49 13.45 -4.30 4.78
CA GLU A 49 13.23 -5.61 5.38
C GLU A 49 14.29 -5.94 6.45
N LYS A 50 15.58 -5.72 6.15
CA LYS A 50 16.67 -5.88 7.12
C LYS A 50 16.46 -5.01 8.37
N ASN A 51 16.05 -3.75 8.20
CA ASN A 51 15.74 -2.87 9.33
C ASN A 51 14.52 -3.37 10.13
N THR A 52 13.49 -3.88 9.46
CA THR A 52 12.32 -4.51 10.09
C THR A 52 12.72 -5.73 10.95
N HIS A 53 13.62 -6.58 10.46
CA HIS A 53 14.14 -7.69 11.25
C HIS A 53 14.92 -7.22 12.46
N ALA A 54 15.77 -6.19 12.32
CA ALA A 54 16.48 -5.60 13.44
C ALA A 54 15.50 -5.10 14.51
N PHE A 55 14.45 -4.33 14.14
CA PHE A 55 13.43 -3.88 15.08
C PHE A 55 12.63 -5.02 15.74
N LYS A 56 12.49 -6.18 15.07
CA LYS A 56 11.86 -7.34 15.70
C LYS A 56 12.76 -7.96 16.77
N VAL A 57 14.08 -7.94 16.58
CA VAL A 57 15.07 -8.59 17.45
C VAL A 57 15.52 -7.69 18.60
N THR A 58 15.75 -6.40 18.35
CA THR A 58 16.39 -5.49 19.31
C THR A 58 15.41 -4.76 20.22
N THR A 59 14.15 -4.63 19.82
CA THR A 59 13.28 -3.72 20.53
C THR A 59 12.67 -4.35 21.78
N ARG A 60 13.00 -3.77 22.94
CA ARG A 60 12.12 -3.79 24.10
C ARG A 60 10.88 -2.99 23.71
N ASP A 61 9.69 -3.58 23.71
CA ASP A 61 8.41 -2.92 23.36
C ASP A 61 8.09 -1.70 24.27
N ASN A 62 8.86 -0.62 24.15
CA ASN A 62 8.76 0.60 24.93
C ASN A 62 9.04 1.82 24.01
N VAL A 63 8.58 3.00 24.47
CA VAL A 63 8.58 4.23 23.65
C VAL A 63 9.90 5.01 23.73
N ASP A 64 10.88 4.54 24.49
CA ASP A 64 11.98 5.39 24.99
C ASP A 64 13.13 5.57 24.01
N THR A 65 13.48 4.53 23.24
CA THR A 65 14.74 4.54 22.50
C THR A 65 14.57 4.54 20.98
N GLU A 66 13.46 3.99 20.46
CA GLU A 66 13.38 3.66 19.03
C GLU A 66 12.06 4.07 18.36
N LEU A 67 11.09 4.62 19.09
CA LEU A 67 9.76 4.90 18.53
C LEU A 67 9.84 5.88 17.34
N GLY A 68 10.67 6.93 17.44
CA GLY A 68 10.86 7.88 16.35
C GLY A 68 11.43 7.23 15.09
N GLU A 69 12.48 6.42 15.23
CA GLU A 69 13.09 5.69 14.11
C GLU A 69 12.12 4.69 13.47
N LYS A 70 11.32 3.99 14.28
CA LYS A 70 10.26 3.09 13.80
C LYS A 70 9.18 3.82 13.03
N ILE A 71 8.73 4.97 13.51
CA ILE A 71 7.74 5.80 12.80
C ILE A 71 8.33 6.33 11.48
N TRP A 72 9.62 6.69 11.45
CA TRP A 72 10.33 7.03 10.23
C TRP A 72 10.38 5.88 9.23
N HIS A 73 10.67 4.67 9.70
CA HIS A 73 10.65 3.49 8.85
C HIS A 73 9.24 3.24 8.27
N CYS A 74 8.18 3.35 9.09
CA CYS A 74 6.81 3.26 8.62
C CYS A 74 6.49 4.32 7.54
N TYR A 75 6.90 5.57 7.79
CA TYR A 75 6.72 6.67 6.83
C TYR A 75 7.39 6.38 5.48
N LEU A 76 8.64 5.92 5.49
CA LEU A 76 9.38 5.65 4.27
C LEU A 76 8.76 4.47 3.49
N VAL A 77 8.37 3.39 4.17
CA VAL A 77 7.72 2.23 3.51
C VAL A 77 6.34 2.60 2.97
N ALA A 78 5.58 3.44 3.68
CA ALA A 78 4.31 3.96 3.18
C ALA A 78 4.51 4.87 1.96
N SER A 79 5.56 5.70 1.97
CA SER A 79 5.85 6.64 0.88
C SER A 79 6.43 5.98 -0.37
N ALA A 80 7.07 4.82 -0.23
CA ALA A 80 7.62 4.07 -1.35
C ALA A 80 6.49 3.52 -2.25
N PRO A 81 6.66 3.43 -3.58
CA PRO A 81 5.65 2.86 -4.46
C PRO A 81 5.61 1.33 -4.35
N ALA A 82 4.43 0.73 -4.47
CA ALA A 82 4.34 -0.69 -4.82
C ALA A 82 4.86 -0.91 -6.25
N PHE A 83 5.46 -2.07 -6.52
CA PHE A 83 5.95 -2.40 -7.84
C PHE A 83 4.79 -2.67 -8.81
N SER A 84 4.84 -2.01 -9.96
CA SER A 84 4.20 -2.52 -11.18
C SER A 84 5.15 -3.51 -11.87
N PHE A 85 4.65 -4.31 -12.81
CA PHE A 85 5.51 -5.18 -13.64
C PHE A 85 6.63 -4.39 -14.32
N ASN A 86 6.29 -3.22 -14.87
CA ASN A 86 7.27 -2.35 -15.54
C ASN A 86 8.28 -1.77 -14.55
N THR A 87 7.83 -1.29 -13.39
CA THR A 87 8.72 -0.73 -12.37
C THR A 87 9.67 -1.81 -11.86
N TYR A 88 9.18 -3.01 -11.57
CA TYR A 88 9.99 -4.13 -11.11
C TYR A 88 11.06 -4.54 -12.12
N LYS A 89 10.67 -4.68 -13.40
CA LYS A 89 11.57 -5.07 -14.48
C LYS A 89 12.62 -4.01 -14.78
N GLN A 90 12.31 -2.72 -14.68
CA GLN A 90 13.21 -1.65 -15.12
C GLN A 90 14.10 -1.11 -13.99
N THR A 91 13.68 -1.23 -12.74
CA THR A 91 14.44 -0.73 -11.58
C THR A 91 15.49 -1.76 -11.17
N GLU A 92 16.77 -1.34 -11.14
CA GLU A 92 17.90 -2.11 -10.58
C GLU A 92 17.94 -3.56 -11.10
N LEU A 93 18.22 -3.72 -12.40
CA LEU A 93 18.20 -5.01 -13.11
C LEU A 93 19.15 -6.05 -12.52
N GLU A 94 20.27 -5.57 -11.98
CA GLU A 94 21.33 -6.36 -11.35
C GLU A 94 20.96 -6.84 -9.94
N ILE A 95 19.92 -6.26 -9.33
CA ILE A 95 19.47 -6.62 -8.00
C ILE A 95 18.30 -7.59 -8.12
N ASN A 96 18.49 -8.78 -7.56
CA ASN A 96 17.47 -9.81 -7.45
C ASN A 96 16.86 -9.76 -6.05
N ILE A 97 15.57 -9.49 -5.97
CA ILE A 97 14.77 -9.56 -4.74
C ILE A 97 13.53 -10.42 -5.00
N ASP A 98 12.79 -10.76 -3.95
CA ASP A 98 11.51 -11.45 -4.13
C ASP A 98 10.50 -10.53 -4.83
N ASP A 99 9.76 -11.07 -5.79
CA ASP A 99 8.79 -10.32 -6.59
C ASP A 99 7.65 -9.75 -5.72
N MET A 100 7.48 -10.20 -4.47
CA MET A 100 6.49 -9.72 -3.51
C MET A 100 7.12 -8.89 -2.38
N SER A 101 8.43 -8.60 -2.42
CA SER A 101 9.14 -7.89 -1.33
C SER A 101 8.47 -6.58 -0.93
N ASP A 102 7.96 -5.81 -1.87
CA ASP A 102 7.26 -4.55 -1.59
C ASP A 102 5.93 -4.75 -0.87
N ILE A 103 5.13 -5.73 -1.31
CA ILE A 103 3.85 -6.08 -0.70
C ILE A 103 4.08 -6.60 0.72
N ASN A 104 4.95 -7.61 0.85
CA ASN A 104 5.31 -8.23 2.12
C ASN A 104 5.78 -7.19 3.13
N GLN A 105 6.66 -6.28 2.70
CA GLN A 105 7.21 -5.26 3.58
C GLN A 105 6.17 -4.21 4.00
N LYS A 106 5.28 -3.79 3.09
CA LYS A 106 4.17 -2.87 3.40
C LYS A 106 3.18 -3.50 4.38
N SER A 107 2.75 -4.74 4.14
CA SER A 107 1.87 -5.49 5.04
C SER A 107 2.52 -5.68 6.41
N LYS A 108 3.82 -5.98 6.44
CA LYS A 108 4.56 -6.11 7.70
C LYS A 108 4.58 -4.82 8.51
N VAL A 109 4.78 -3.69 7.85
CA VAL A 109 4.77 -2.37 8.48
C VAL A 109 3.37 -2.01 9.00
N CYS A 110 2.29 -2.38 8.31
CA CYS A 110 0.92 -2.23 8.82
C CYS A 110 0.71 -2.98 10.16
N LEU A 111 1.17 -4.22 10.27
CA LEU A 111 1.13 -4.99 11.53
C LEU A 111 1.94 -4.32 12.65
N PHE A 112 3.06 -3.67 12.31
CA PHE A 112 3.82 -2.91 13.30
C PHE A 112 3.15 -1.61 13.71
N MET A 113 2.51 -0.89 12.78
CA MET A 113 1.76 0.32 13.10
C MET A 113 0.64 0.03 14.10
N GLU A 114 -0.07 -1.08 13.97
CA GLU A 114 -1.04 -1.57 14.96
C GLU A 114 -0.42 -1.68 16.38
N LYS A 115 0.75 -2.33 16.48
CA LYS A 115 1.48 -2.48 17.74
C LYS A 115 1.93 -1.12 18.30
N TYR A 116 2.43 -0.23 17.44
CA TYR A 116 2.90 1.08 17.86
C TYR A 116 1.76 1.98 18.31
N ILE A 117 0.59 1.93 17.66
CA ILE A 117 -0.61 2.63 18.13
C ILE A 117 -0.98 2.15 19.54
N ARG A 118 -1.01 0.83 19.78
CA ARG A 118 -1.27 0.28 21.13
C ARG A 118 -0.25 0.76 22.16
N LEU A 119 1.04 0.76 21.79
CA LEU A 119 2.13 1.19 22.65
C LEU A 119 2.03 2.68 23.02
N VAL A 120 1.84 3.54 22.02
CA VAL A 120 1.69 5.00 22.19
C VAL A 120 0.49 5.32 23.07
N ARG A 121 -0.63 4.59 22.93
CA ARG A 121 -1.81 4.79 23.78
C ARG A 121 -1.54 4.45 25.24
N LYS A 122 -0.85 3.33 25.50
CA LYS A 122 -0.65 2.79 26.87
C LYS A 122 0.46 3.50 27.66
N THR A 123 1.44 4.12 27.00
CA THR A 123 2.54 4.78 27.72
C THR A 123 2.07 6.01 28.49
N HIS A 124 2.65 6.26 29.67
CA HIS A 124 2.45 7.49 30.44
C HIS A 124 3.49 8.58 30.09
N LYS A 125 4.48 8.26 29.23
CA LYS A 125 5.62 9.13 28.93
C LYS A 125 5.36 10.16 27.83
N ILE A 126 4.32 9.96 27.03
CA ILE A 126 3.90 10.86 25.96
C ILE A 126 2.59 11.51 26.41
N ARG A 127 2.47 12.83 26.24
CA ARG A 127 1.24 13.56 26.63
C ARG A 127 0.10 13.22 25.66
N GLU A 128 -1.15 13.20 26.15
CA GLU A 128 -2.32 12.85 25.33
C GLU A 128 -2.44 13.63 24.00
N PRO A 129 -2.19 14.95 23.94
CA PRO A 129 -2.22 15.68 22.67
C PRO A 129 -1.17 15.18 21.67
N GLU A 130 0.02 14.82 22.14
CA GLU A 130 1.09 14.27 21.31
C GLU A 130 0.77 12.84 20.87
N LYS A 131 0.20 12.00 21.75
CA LYS A 131 -0.29 10.67 21.37
C LYS A 131 -1.30 10.76 20.23
N LYS A 132 -2.29 11.67 20.36
CA LYS A 132 -3.29 11.89 19.33
C LYS A 132 -2.64 12.28 18.01
N ARG A 133 -1.69 13.24 18.02
CA ARG A 133 -0.96 13.65 16.80
C ARG A 133 -0.19 12.50 16.16
N ILE A 134 0.56 11.72 16.94
CA ILE A 134 1.34 10.58 16.44
C ILE A 134 0.41 9.54 15.80
N ILE A 135 -0.70 9.20 16.46
CA ILE A 135 -1.63 8.19 15.98
C ILE A 135 -2.37 8.67 14.73
N THR A 136 -2.97 9.86 14.76
CA THR A 136 -3.87 10.30 13.68
C THR A 136 -3.11 10.87 12.49
N ARG A 137 -2.08 11.71 12.72
CA ARG A 137 -1.37 12.38 11.62
C ARG A 137 -0.31 11.49 10.96
N LEU A 138 0.27 10.55 11.73
CA LEU A 138 1.33 9.68 11.23
C LEU A 138 0.80 8.25 11.02
N LEU A 139 0.66 7.46 12.09
CA LEU A 139 0.44 6.00 11.98
C LEU A 139 -0.82 5.61 11.20
N LEU A 140 -1.98 6.21 11.52
CA LEU A 140 -3.22 5.93 10.79
C LEU A 140 -3.19 6.48 9.36
N SER A 141 -2.56 7.63 9.13
CA SER A 141 -2.45 8.21 7.79
C SER A 141 -1.55 7.36 6.90
N TYR A 142 -0.46 6.81 7.44
CA TYR A 142 0.43 5.90 6.70
C TYR A 142 -0.25 4.57 6.38
N TYR A 143 -0.97 3.99 7.35
CA TYR A 143 -1.75 2.78 7.14
C TYR A 143 -2.79 2.99 6.04
N ALA A 144 -3.59 4.06 6.14
CA ALA A 144 -4.58 4.41 5.12
C ALA A 144 -3.93 4.55 3.74
N HIS A 145 -2.77 5.19 3.65
CA HIS A 145 -2.07 5.37 2.39
C HIS A 145 -1.58 4.04 1.78
N ILE A 146 -1.08 3.10 2.59
CA ILE A 146 -0.71 1.76 2.10
C ILE A 146 -1.95 1.02 1.59
N LEU A 147 -3.05 1.02 2.34
CA LEU A 147 -4.32 0.42 1.89
C LEU A 147 -4.77 1.01 0.55
N ARG A 148 -4.71 2.33 0.40
CA ARG A 148 -5.04 2.99 -0.86
C ARG A 148 -4.13 2.54 -2.00
N GLN A 149 -2.83 2.42 -1.75
CA GLN A 149 -1.88 1.93 -2.76
C GLN A 149 -2.26 0.51 -3.20
N PHE A 150 -2.52 -0.41 -2.28
CA PHE A 150 -2.91 -1.78 -2.61
C PHE A 150 -4.21 -1.85 -3.41
N LYS A 151 -5.24 -1.10 -2.99
CA LYS A 151 -6.50 -1.00 -3.74
C LYS A 151 -6.31 -0.47 -5.16
N SER A 152 -5.30 0.37 -5.38
CA SER A 152 -5.01 1.00 -6.67
C SER A 152 -3.92 0.25 -7.46
N ALA A 153 -3.35 -0.83 -6.91
CA ALA A 153 -2.21 -1.53 -7.47
C ALA A 153 -2.59 -2.61 -8.49
N HIS A 154 -3.88 -2.87 -8.69
CA HIS A 154 -4.35 -3.86 -9.66
C HIS A 154 -3.89 -3.46 -11.07
N GLU A 155 -3.03 -4.28 -11.67
CA GLU A 155 -2.55 -4.06 -13.03
C GLU A 155 -3.46 -4.80 -14.02
N THR A 156 -3.95 -4.09 -15.04
CA THR A 156 -4.59 -4.75 -16.17
C THR A 156 -3.56 -5.62 -16.87
N ASN A 157 -3.80 -6.92 -16.96
CA ASN A 157 -2.91 -7.83 -17.66
C ASN A 157 -3.04 -7.63 -19.18
N PRO A 158 -2.03 -7.04 -19.86
CA PRO A 158 -2.11 -6.78 -21.30
C PRO A 158 -1.88 -8.04 -22.15
N PHE A 159 -1.47 -9.14 -21.53
CA PHE A 159 -1.19 -10.42 -22.19
C PHE A 159 -2.43 -11.33 -22.22
N ARG A 160 -3.41 -11.07 -21.36
CA ARG A 160 -4.73 -11.70 -21.49
C ARG A 160 -5.43 -11.11 -22.69
N ILE A 161 -5.73 -11.95 -23.67
CA ILE A 161 -6.78 -11.66 -24.64
C ILE A 161 -8.05 -11.60 -23.81
N ALA A 162 -8.59 -10.40 -23.60
CA ALA A 162 -9.89 -10.26 -22.99
C ALA A 162 -10.87 -11.13 -23.79
N GLU A 163 -11.68 -11.94 -23.11
CA GLU A 163 -12.88 -12.53 -23.71
C GLU A 163 -13.88 -11.39 -23.97
N ASP A 164 -13.53 -10.45 -24.85
CA ASP A 164 -14.33 -9.24 -25.02
C ASP A 164 -15.57 -9.54 -25.85
N GLU A 165 -16.67 -8.99 -25.32
CA GLU A 165 -18.00 -8.93 -25.87
C GLU A 165 -18.01 -8.68 -27.39
N PRO A 166 -19.02 -9.23 -28.10
CA PRO A 166 -19.03 -9.37 -29.56
C PRO A 166 -18.86 -8.10 -30.40
N GLN A 167 -18.87 -6.89 -29.81
CA GLN A 167 -18.85 -5.61 -30.52
C GLN A 167 -17.45 -5.11 -30.93
N GLN A 168 -16.34 -5.65 -30.40
CA GLN A 168 -14.97 -5.18 -30.73
C GLN A 168 -14.21 -6.01 -31.80
N ARG A 169 -14.79 -7.10 -32.31
CA ARG A 169 -14.09 -8.09 -33.18
C ARG A 169 -13.53 -7.53 -34.49
N GLY A 170 -14.15 -6.49 -35.07
CA GLY A 170 -13.79 -6.01 -36.42
C GLY A 170 -12.50 -5.18 -36.51
N LEU A 171 -12.12 -4.46 -35.45
CA LEU A 171 -10.88 -3.66 -35.40
C LEU A 171 -9.71 -4.47 -34.82
N ALA A 172 -10.00 -5.38 -33.89
CA ALA A 172 -9.00 -6.30 -33.31
C ALA A 172 -8.40 -7.26 -34.34
N HIS A 173 -9.19 -7.75 -35.31
CA HIS A 173 -8.71 -8.72 -36.30
C HIS A 173 -7.59 -8.17 -37.21
N ARG A 174 -7.71 -6.93 -37.68
CA ARG A 174 -6.68 -6.29 -38.52
C ARG A 174 -5.39 -5.98 -37.74
N SER A 175 -5.53 -5.54 -36.49
CA SER A 175 -4.38 -5.33 -35.57
C SER A 175 -3.67 -6.66 -35.25
N ALA A 176 -4.42 -7.72 -35.01
CA ALA A 176 -3.89 -9.05 -34.74
C ALA A 176 -3.15 -9.64 -35.95
N GLU A 177 -3.68 -9.49 -37.17
CA GLU A 177 -3.02 -9.94 -38.41
C GLU A 177 -1.72 -9.19 -38.69
N GLU A 178 -1.67 -7.87 -38.47
CA GLU A 178 -0.44 -7.09 -38.59
C GLU A 178 0.61 -7.47 -37.54
N GLN A 179 0.18 -7.75 -36.30
CA GLN A 179 1.06 -8.23 -35.25
C GLN A 179 1.61 -9.62 -35.58
N VAL A 180 0.76 -10.56 -36.03
CA VAL A 180 1.18 -11.88 -36.51
C VAL A 180 2.16 -11.77 -37.68
N LYS A 181 1.95 -10.82 -38.60
CA LYS A 181 2.86 -10.58 -39.72
C LYS A 181 4.22 -10.06 -39.25
N LYS A 182 4.25 -9.14 -38.27
CA LYS A 182 5.49 -8.67 -37.63
C LYS A 182 6.23 -9.80 -36.89
N LEU A 183 5.50 -10.67 -36.20
CA LEU A 183 6.07 -11.82 -35.48
C LEU A 183 6.70 -12.86 -36.42
N ARG A 184 6.12 -13.08 -37.61
CA ARG A 184 6.66 -14.01 -38.63
C ARG A 184 8.05 -13.64 -39.14
N HIS A 185 8.46 -12.38 -38.99
CA HIS A 185 9.76 -11.88 -39.44
C HIS A 185 10.83 -11.87 -38.34
N LEU A 186 10.49 -12.26 -37.10
CA LEU A 186 11.45 -12.38 -36.01
C LEU A 186 12.24 -13.69 -36.14
N LYS A 187 13.50 -13.67 -35.69
CA LYS A 187 14.27 -14.89 -35.53
C LYS A 187 13.68 -15.74 -34.41
N MET A 188 13.87 -17.06 -34.48
CA MET A 188 13.35 -17.98 -33.47
C MET A 188 13.84 -17.65 -32.05
N GLU A 189 15.08 -17.16 -31.92
CA GLU A 189 15.65 -16.73 -30.63
C GLU A 189 14.90 -15.52 -30.06
N ASP A 190 14.57 -14.53 -30.90
CA ASP A 190 13.85 -13.32 -30.51
C ASP A 190 12.39 -13.65 -30.18
N LEU A 191 11.77 -14.54 -30.94
CA LEU A 191 10.42 -15.04 -30.68
C LEU A 191 10.35 -15.78 -29.34
N ARG A 192 11.32 -16.64 -29.04
CA ARG A 192 11.42 -17.36 -27.76
C ARG A 192 11.60 -16.39 -26.59
N LYS A 193 12.42 -15.35 -26.76
CA LYS A 193 12.61 -14.30 -25.73
C LYS A 193 11.31 -13.56 -25.47
N LEU A 194 10.59 -13.16 -26.52
CA LEU A 194 9.29 -12.50 -26.40
C LEU A 194 8.25 -13.39 -25.69
N MET A 195 8.16 -14.67 -26.07
CA MET A 195 7.25 -15.63 -25.42
C MET A 195 7.54 -15.78 -23.93
N ASN A 196 8.83 -15.86 -23.56
CA ASN A 196 9.22 -15.92 -22.15
C ASN A 196 8.85 -14.63 -21.42
N GLU A 197 9.07 -13.46 -22.02
CA GLU A 197 8.71 -12.17 -21.41
C GLU A 197 7.19 -12.02 -21.19
N VAL A 198 6.39 -12.50 -22.15
CA VAL A 198 4.92 -12.55 -22.03
C VAL A 198 4.50 -13.46 -20.88
N ALA A 199 5.02 -14.69 -20.84
CA ALA A 199 4.69 -15.66 -19.79
C ALA A 199 5.10 -15.17 -18.40
N THR A 200 6.30 -14.59 -18.26
CA THR A 200 6.77 -14.01 -17.00
C THR A 200 5.91 -12.82 -16.58
N GLY A 201 5.57 -11.92 -17.51
CA GLY A 201 4.73 -10.75 -17.22
C GLY A 201 3.31 -11.13 -16.80
N GLU A 202 2.69 -12.08 -17.51
CA GLU A 202 1.37 -12.61 -17.15
C GLU A 202 1.37 -13.23 -15.75
N SER A 203 2.34 -14.09 -15.46
CA SER A 203 2.45 -14.74 -14.15
C SER A 203 2.67 -13.72 -13.03
N PHE A 204 3.55 -12.74 -13.24
CA PHE A 204 3.83 -11.68 -12.27
C PHE A 204 2.58 -10.86 -11.94
N ILE A 205 1.89 -10.35 -12.98
CA ILE A 205 0.72 -9.50 -12.82
C ILE A 205 -0.42 -10.27 -12.14
N ASN A 206 -0.76 -11.46 -12.63
CA ASN A 206 -1.88 -12.24 -12.10
C ASN A 206 -1.65 -12.62 -10.63
N THR A 207 -0.43 -13.07 -10.29
CA THR A 207 -0.09 -13.44 -8.90
C THR A 207 -0.20 -12.24 -7.98
N ARG A 208 0.36 -11.10 -8.37
CA ARG A 208 0.33 -9.87 -7.55
C ARG A 208 -1.07 -9.33 -7.37
N ASN A 209 -1.89 -9.32 -8.42
CA ASN A 209 -3.29 -8.87 -8.29
C ASN A 209 -4.05 -9.71 -7.26
N GLN A 210 -3.91 -11.04 -7.31
CA GLN A 210 -4.52 -11.93 -6.32
C GLN A 210 -4.01 -11.64 -4.90
N VAL A 211 -2.69 -11.49 -4.73
CA VAL A 211 -2.09 -11.18 -3.44
C VAL A 211 -2.57 -9.83 -2.90
N PHE A 212 -2.67 -8.80 -3.75
CA PHE A 212 -3.21 -7.50 -3.34
C PHE A 212 -4.65 -7.61 -2.85
N GLU A 213 -5.51 -8.37 -3.54
CA GLU A 213 -6.89 -8.58 -3.11
C GLU A 213 -6.98 -9.24 -1.72
N ASP A 214 -6.14 -10.24 -1.46
CA ASP A 214 -6.15 -10.96 -0.20
C ASP A 214 -5.53 -10.12 0.94
N GLU A 215 -4.43 -9.41 0.68
CA GLU A 215 -3.83 -8.47 1.62
C GLU A 215 -4.77 -7.31 1.97
N VAL A 216 -5.52 -6.78 0.99
CA VAL A 216 -6.52 -5.74 1.24
C VAL A 216 -7.58 -6.23 2.24
N LYS A 217 -8.13 -7.44 2.06
CA LYS A 217 -9.14 -8.01 2.99
C LYS A 217 -8.62 -8.12 4.42
N GLU A 218 -7.39 -8.60 4.59
CA GLU A 218 -6.77 -8.76 5.91
C GLU A 218 -6.44 -7.42 6.58
N LEU A 219 -5.89 -6.48 5.81
CA LEU A 219 -5.53 -5.15 6.31
C LEU A 219 -6.77 -4.30 6.61
N GLU A 220 -7.84 -4.41 5.83
CA GLU A 220 -9.13 -3.76 6.08
C GLU A 220 -9.69 -4.10 7.45
N LYS A 221 -9.74 -5.40 7.78
CA LYS A 221 -10.25 -5.87 9.06
C LYS A 221 -9.45 -5.26 10.22
N THR A 222 -8.12 -5.37 10.15
CA THR A 222 -7.22 -4.83 11.17
C THR A 222 -7.35 -3.31 11.28
N PHE A 223 -7.42 -2.60 10.15
CA PHE A 223 -7.55 -1.15 10.11
C PHE A 223 -8.87 -0.68 10.75
N MET A 224 -9.98 -1.35 10.43
CA MET A 224 -11.30 -1.05 11.01
C MET A 224 -11.32 -1.26 12.52
N GLU A 225 -10.71 -2.34 13.02
CA GLU A 225 -10.58 -2.57 14.46
C GLU A 225 -9.76 -1.47 15.16
N ILE A 226 -8.66 -1.03 14.55
CA ILE A 226 -7.86 0.08 15.06
C ILE A 226 -8.69 1.37 15.09
N LEU A 227 -9.38 1.69 14.00
CA LEU A 227 -10.18 2.91 13.88
C LEU A 227 -11.29 2.97 14.94
N VAL A 228 -12.05 1.89 15.13
CA VAL A 228 -13.08 1.78 16.18
C VAL A 228 -12.48 1.97 17.57
N SER A 229 -11.28 1.43 17.79
CA SER A 229 -10.58 1.55 19.06
C SER A 229 -10.02 2.96 19.34
N VAL A 230 -9.58 3.66 18.30
CA VAL A 230 -9.01 5.02 18.39
C VAL A 230 -10.12 6.08 18.47
N PHE A 231 -11.26 5.86 17.81
CA PHE A 231 -12.38 6.80 17.70
C PHE A 231 -13.70 6.20 18.19
N PRO A 232 -13.79 5.77 19.47
CA PRO A 232 -15.03 5.20 19.99
C PRO A 232 -16.16 6.23 19.92
N GLY A 233 -17.27 5.87 19.27
CA GLY A 233 -18.45 6.74 19.14
C GLY A 233 -18.33 7.87 18.12
N ASN A 234 -17.24 7.98 17.36
CA ASN A 234 -17.01 9.07 16.40
C ASN A 234 -16.88 8.55 14.96
N TYR A 235 -18.01 8.50 14.25
CA TYR A 235 -18.07 8.09 12.85
C TYR A 235 -17.30 9.05 11.93
N ALA A 236 -17.45 10.37 12.12
CA ALA A 236 -16.85 11.37 11.24
C ALA A 236 -15.31 11.26 11.16
N ASN A 237 -14.65 11.05 12.29
CA ASN A 237 -13.20 10.85 12.30
C ASN A 237 -12.80 9.54 11.60
N MET A 238 -13.57 8.46 11.73
CA MET A 238 -13.27 7.21 11.01
C MET A 238 -13.51 7.35 9.51
N GLU A 239 -14.61 7.98 9.12
CA GLU A 239 -14.93 8.27 7.71
C GLU A 239 -13.76 9.01 7.05
N GLU A 240 -13.18 10.02 7.70
CA GLU A 240 -12.00 10.74 7.19
C GLU A 240 -10.83 9.80 6.81
N PHE A 241 -10.52 8.82 7.66
CA PHE A 241 -9.44 7.86 7.39
C PHE A 241 -9.80 6.82 6.32
N LEU A 242 -11.06 6.41 6.23
CA LEU A 242 -11.54 5.52 5.19
C LEU A 242 -11.50 6.20 3.81
N LEU A 243 -11.90 7.47 3.74
CA LEU A 243 -11.75 8.27 2.51
C LEU A 243 -10.27 8.39 2.11
N LYS A 244 -9.36 8.62 3.07
CA LYS A 244 -7.91 8.62 2.83
C LYS A 244 -7.38 7.26 2.34
N ALA A 245 -7.99 6.16 2.80
CA ALA A 245 -7.69 4.80 2.34
C ALA A 245 -8.29 4.47 0.96
N GLY A 246 -8.99 5.44 0.34
CA GLY A 246 -9.54 5.30 -1.00
C GLY A 246 -10.89 4.57 -1.04
N TYR A 247 -11.67 4.62 0.04
CA TYR A 247 -13.10 4.25 -0.02
C TYR A 247 -13.94 5.44 -0.43
N SER A 248 -14.98 5.19 -1.22
CA SER A 248 -16.05 6.15 -1.42
C SER A 248 -17.01 6.12 -0.22
N LYS A 249 -17.91 7.11 -0.11
CA LYS A 249 -18.92 7.10 0.96
C LYS A 249 -19.91 5.95 0.79
N GLU A 250 -20.07 5.51 -0.45
CA GLU A 250 -20.94 4.43 -0.89
C GLU A 250 -20.36 3.06 -0.51
N ASP A 251 -19.03 2.89 -0.52
CA ASP A 251 -18.36 1.63 -0.16
C ASP A 251 -18.23 1.41 1.35
N ILE A 252 -18.21 2.50 2.15
CA ILE A 252 -17.95 2.44 3.59
C ILE A 252 -18.94 1.55 4.36
N PRO A 253 -20.25 1.60 4.09
CA PRO A 253 -21.22 0.70 4.71
C PRO A 253 -20.88 -0.79 4.54
N ASP A 254 -20.63 -1.23 3.32
CA ASP A 254 -20.32 -2.63 3.02
C ASP A 254 -18.99 -3.04 3.65
N LEU A 255 -18.01 -2.12 3.69
CA LEU A 255 -16.76 -2.31 4.42
C LEU A 255 -17.01 -2.52 5.92
N ILE A 256 -17.86 -1.71 6.55
CA ILE A 256 -18.20 -1.85 7.97
C ILE A 256 -18.85 -3.22 8.22
N ASP A 257 -19.81 -3.62 7.39
CA ASP A 257 -20.55 -4.87 7.53
C ASP A 257 -19.62 -6.10 7.42
N ARG A 258 -18.74 -6.12 6.41
CA ARG A 258 -17.83 -7.27 6.17
C ARG A 258 -16.62 -7.34 7.11
N THR A 259 -16.35 -6.31 7.90
CA THR A 259 -15.18 -6.26 8.81
C THR A 259 -15.57 -6.36 10.28
N VAL A 260 -16.13 -5.29 10.84
CA VAL A 260 -16.40 -5.17 12.28
C VAL A 260 -17.86 -5.45 12.64
N GLY A 261 -18.76 -5.39 11.65
CA GLY A 261 -20.19 -5.68 11.80
C GLY A 261 -20.88 -4.84 12.88
N ARG A 262 -22.14 -5.16 13.17
CA ARG A 262 -22.92 -4.46 14.22
C ARG A 262 -22.80 -5.19 15.56
N ASN A 263 -22.29 -4.50 16.56
CA ASN A 263 -22.20 -4.98 17.94
C ASN A 263 -22.20 -3.80 18.93
N SER A 264 -22.11 -4.08 20.24
CA SER A 264 -22.16 -3.03 21.28
C SER A 264 -21.05 -1.98 21.18
N LYS A 265 -19.91 -2.30 20.58
CA LYS A 265 -18.80 -1.36 20.35
C LYS A 265 -18.92 -0.59 19.05
N THR A 266 -19.66 -1.12 18.08
CA THR A 266 -19.75 -0.57 16.71
C THR A 266 -21.12 -0.04 16.33
N ASP A 267 -22.13 -0.15 17.20
CA ASP A 267 -23.51 0.30 16.92
C ASP A 267 -23.59 1.77 16.46
N PHE A 268 -22.67 2.61 16.96
CA PHE A 268 -22.57 4.01 16.56
C PHE A 268 -22.25 4.22 15.07
N LEU A 269 -21.67 3.21 14.39
CA LEU A 269 -21.41 3.23 12.94
C LEU A 269 -22.68 3.15 12.10
N TYR A 270 -23.81 2.76 12.70
CA TYR A 270 -25.08 2.53 12.02
C TYR A 270 -26.11 3.62 12.33
N LYS A 271 -25.79 4.57 13.22
CA LYS A 271 -26.73 5.61 13.65
C LYS A 271 -27.02 6.58 12.49
N GLY A 272 -28.30 6.72 12.15
CA GLY A 272 -28.78 7.52 11.00
C GLY A 272 -29.23 6.68 9.81
N LYS A 273 -28.99 5.35 9.82
CA LYS A 273 -29.61 4.41 8.89
C LYS A 273 -30.78 3.73 9.60
N THR A 274 -32.01 4.06 9.21
CA THR A 274 -33.19 3.31 9.62
C THR A 274 -33.03 1.86 9.17
N PRO A 275 -33.26 0.86 10.04
CA PRO A 275 -33.39 -0.51 9.58
C PRO A 275 -34.62 -0.58 8.67
N PHE A 276 -34.45 -1.13 7.47
CA PHE A 276 -35.55 -1.61 6.65
C PHE A 276 -36.06 -2.93 7.22
#